data_AF-A0A1J9Q5C7-F1
#
_entry.id   AF-A0A1J9Q5C7-F1
#
_cell.length_a   1.000
_cell.length_b   1.000
_cell.length_c   1.000
_cell.angle_alpha   90.00
_cell.angle_beta   90.00
_cell.angle_gamma   90.00
#
_symmetry.space_group_name_H-M   'P 1'
#
loop_
_entity.id
_entity.type
_entity.pdbx_description
1 polymer ?
#
loop_
_entity_poly.entity_id
_entity_poly.type
_entity_poly.pdbx_seq_one_letter_code
_entity_poly.pdbx_strand_id
1 'polypeptide(L)'
;MSAKVGDKALSGEWEEIKTALKFDITESMIMEFEGASCNIADGEGKLVENLDTTHGLATREVLSGYKCYVVKARVKFEKKSS
;
A
#
# COMPACT_ATOMS: atom_id res chain seq x y z
N MET A 1 -9.80 16.74 14.88
CA MET A 1 -10.30 15.81 13.86
C MET A 1 -9.48 14.53 13.99
N SER A 2 -10.11 13.37 14.08
CA SER A 2 -9.38 12.10 14.09
C SER A 2 -8.87 11.81 12.67
N ALA A 3 -7.55 11.59 12.51
CA ALA A 3 -7.00 11.12 11.24
C ALA A 3 -7.66 9.78 10.85
N LYS A 4 -8.00 9.60 9.58
CA LYS A 4 -8.56 8.34 9.09
C LYS A 4 -7.44 7.31 8.97
N VAL A 5 -7.78 6.04 9.20
CA VAL A 5 -6.82 4.95 8.98
C VAL A 5 -6.41 4.96 7.51
N GLY A 6 -5.10 5.02 7.25
CA GLY A 6 -4.49 5.15 5.93
C GLY A 6 -3.91 6.52 5.63
N ASP A 7 -4.33 7.57 6.34
CA ASP A 7 -3.82 8.94 6.10
C ASP A 7 -2.33 9.04 6.42
N LYS A 8 -1.83 8.30 7.44
CA LYS A 8 -0.40 8.28 7.78
C LYS A 8 0.39 7.50 6.75
N ALA A 9 -0.13 6.35 6.32
CA ALA A 9 0.48 5.56 5.24
C ALA A 9 0.69 6.41 3.99
N LEU A 10 -0.33 7.14 3.55
CA LEU A 10 -0.28 8.00 2.36
C LEU A 10 0.59 9.27 2.54
N SER A 11 0.90 9.65 3.77
CA SER A 11 1.86 10.73 4.06
C SER A 11 3.31 10.27 4.14
N GLY A 12 3.59 8.99 3.87
CA GLY A 12 4.93 8.40 3.95
C GLY A 12 5.32 7.90 5.34
N GLU A 13 4.42 7.96 6.33
CA GLU A 13 4.65 7.37 7.64
C GLU A 13 4.17 5.92 7.67
N TRP A 14 4.86 5.06 8.42
CA TRP A 14 4.38 3.69 8.63
C TRP A 14 3.06 3.68 9.40
N GLU A 15 2.08 2.95 8.87
CA GLU A 15 0.80 2.75 9.53
C GLU A 15 0.44 1.27 9.59
N GLU A 16 -0.01 0.81 10.75
CA GLU A 16 -0.47 -0.56 10.97
C GLU A 16 -1.95 -0.71 10.59
N ILE A 17 -2.22 -1.58 9.62
CA ILE A 17 -3.56 -1.95 9.16
C ILE A 17 -3.96 -3.29 9.78
N LYS A 18 -4.85 -3.25 10.79
CA LYS A 18 -5.21 -4.43 11.60
C LYS A 18 -6.25 -5.37 10.96
N THR A 19 -7.05 -4.86 10.03
CA THR A 19 -8.13 -5.63 9.38
C THR A 19 -7.88 -5.70 7.89
N ALA A 20 -8.51 -4.84 7.09
CA ALA A 20 -8.30 -4.70 5.67
C ALA A 20 -8.51 -3.25 5.30
N LEU A 21 -7.63 -2.68 4.48
CA LEU A 21 -7.77 -1.35 3.95
C LEU A 21 -7.40 -1.32 2.48
N LYS A 22 -8.22 -0.64 1.69
CA LYS A 22 -7.98 -0.38 0.28
C LYS A 22 -7.36 1.01 0.13
N PHE A 23 -6.23 1.09 -0.55
CA PHE A 23 -5.61 2.34 -0.98
C PHE A 23 -5.84 2.52 -2.47
N ASP A 24 -6.46 3.63 -2.87
CA ASP A 24 -6.51 4.08 -4.25
C ASP A 24 -5.30 4.97 -4.51
N ILE A 25 -4.40 4.53 -5.38
CA ILE A 25 -3.15 5.23 -5.67
C ILE A 25 -3.41 6.31 -6.71
N THR A 26 -3.46 7.57 -6.29
CA THR A 26 -3.79 8.70 -7.19
C THR A 26 -2.58 9.24 -7.95
N GLU A 27 -1.37 9.02 -7.44
CA GLU A 27 -0.09 9.41 -8.05
C GLU A 27 0.91 8.27 -7.87
N SER A 28 1.89 8.14 -8.76
CA SER A 28 2.87 7.05 -8.67
C SER A 28 3.74 7.20 -7.43
N MET A 29 3.83 6.13 -6.63
CA MET A 29 4.50 6.11 -5.33
C MET A 29 5.38 4.87 -5.18
N ILE A 30 6.29 4.91 -4.22
CA ILE A 30 7.00 3.75 -3.71
C ILE A 30 6.26 3.26 -2.46
N MET A 31 5.71 2.05 -2.55
CA MET A 31 5.11 1.36 -1.42
C MET A 31 6.18 0.53 -0.71
N GLU A 32 6.25 0.67 0.62
CA GLU A 32 6.91 -0.31 1.48
C GLU A 32 5.85 -1.05 2.29
N PHE A 33 5.98 -2.36 2.37
CA PHE A 33 5.00 -3.26 2.98
C PHE A 33 5.70 -4.34 3.81
N GLU A 34 5.12 -4.66 4.97
CA GLU A 34 5.49 -5.83 5.75
C GLU A 34 4.27 -6.36 6.49
N GLY A 35 3.93 -7.64 6.29
CA GLY A 35 2.86 -8.28 7.03
C GLY A 35 2.18 -9.42 6.28
N ALA A 36 0.89 -9.63 6.57
CA ALA A 36 0.20 -10.85 6.18
C ALA A 36 -0.16 -10.89 4.68
N SER A 37 -0.76 -9.82 4.14
CA SER A 37 -1.08 -9.78 2.71
C SER A 37 -1.26 -8.38 2.13
N CYS A 38 -0.85 -8.19 0.88
CA CYS A 38 -1.24 -7.08 0.02
C CYS A 38 -1.49 -7.57 -1.41
N ASN A 39 -2.68 -7.32 -1.96
CA ASN A 39 -2.93 -7.47 -3.40
C ASN A 39 -2.73 -6.12 -4.10
N ILE A 40 -1.84 -6.08 -5.08
CA ILE A 40 -1.65 -4.94 -5.96
C ILE A 40 -2.40 -5.21 -7.25
N ALA A 41 -3.40 -4.38 -7.56
CA ALA A 41 -4.14 -4.43 -8.81
C ALA A 41 -3.91 -3.16 -9.62
N ASP A 42 -3.90 -3.28 -10.95
CA ASP A 42 -3.78 -2.14 -11.85
C ASP A 42 -5.09 -1.33 -11.97
N GLY A 43 -5.07 -0.31 -12.85
CA GLY A 43 -6.21 0.56 -13.10
C GLY A 43 -7.46 -0.18 -13.61
N GLU A 44 -7.27 -1.30 -14.31
CA GLU A 44 -8.34 -2.15 -14.84
C GLU A 44 -8.84 -3.17 -13.79
N GLY A 45 -8.17 -3.25 -12.65
CA GLY A 45 -8.48 -4.19 -11.57
C GLY A 45 -7.86 -5.57 -11.76
N LYS A 46 -6.92 -5.73 -12.69
CA LYS A 46 -6.18 -6.98 -12.86
C LYS A 46 -5.09 -7.07 -11.81
N LEU A 47 -4.96 -8.25 -11.19
CA LEU A 47 -3.91 -8.53 -10.22
C LEU A 47 -2.53 -8.44 -10.90
N VAL A 48 -1.68 -7.57 -10.37
CA VAL A 48 -0.28 -7.39 -10.78
C VAL A 48 0.62 -8.26 -9.93
N GLU A 49 0.45 -8.21 -8.60
CA GLU A 49 1.28 -8.93 -7.65
C GLU A 49 0.53 -9.17 -6.33
N ASN A 50 0.90 -10.23 -5.64
CA ASN A 50 0.50 -10.49 -4.26
C ASN A 50 1.75 -10.51 -3.38
N LEU A 51 1.74 -9.71 -2.32
CA LEU A 51 2.76 -9.73 -1.26
C LEU A 51 2.17 -10.44 -0.03
N ASP A 52 3.01 -11.15 0.69
CA ASP A 52 2.64 -11.92 1.88
C ASP A 52 3.82 -12.05 2.86
N THR A 53 3.64 -12.86 3.90
CA THR A 53 4.66 -13.09 4.94
C THR A 53 5.98 -13.65 4.40
N THR A 54 6.00 -14.28 3.24
CA THR A 54 7.23 -14.86 2.66
C THR A 54 8.16 -13.79 2.10
N HIS A 55 7.63 -12.59 1.84
CA HIS A 55 8.39 -11.47 1.29
C HIS A 55 9.17 -10.69 2.35
N GLY A 56 8.82 -10.82 3.63
CA GLY A 56 9.37 -9.97 4.69
C GLY A 56 9.04 -8.50 4.44
N LEU A 57 10.07 -7.64 4.45
CA LEU A 57 9.95 -6.24 4.02
C LEU A 57 10.05 -6.17 2.49
N ALA A 58 8.96 -5.75 1.86
CA ALA A 58 8.87 -5.59 0.42
C ALA A 58 8.77 -4.12 0.01
N THR A 59 9.47 -3.76 -1.07
CA THR A 59 9.37 -2.44 -1.71
C THR A 59 8.85 -2.62 -3.13
N ARG A 60 7.82 -1.87 -3.52
CA ARG A 60 7.22 -1.92 -4.86
C ARG A 60 6.85 -0.53 -5.36
N GLU A 61 7.08 -0.30 -6.64
CA GLU A 61 6.49 0.85 -7.32
C GLU A 61 5.01 0.56 -7.60
N VAL A 62 4.15 1.49 -7.20
CA VAL A 62 2.71 1.45 -7.47
C VAL A 62 2.34 2.67 -8.27
N LEU A 63 1.74 2.46 -9.44
CA LEU A 63 1.46 3.53 -10.40
C LEU A 63 0.14 4.23 -10.09
N SER A 64 -0.01 5.46 -10.57
CA SER A 64 -1.32 6.14 -10.57
C SER A 64 -2.40 5.25 -11.20
N GLY A 65 -3.55 5.16 -10.53
CA GLY A 65 -4.67 4.29 -10.89
C GLY A 65 -4.65 2.91 -10.23
N TYR A 66 -3.51 2.47 -9.65
CA TYR A 66 -3.42 1.18 -8.98
C TYR A 66 -4.24 1.15 -7.70
N LYS A 67 -4.57 -0.06 -7.23
CA LYS A 67 -5.25 -0.30 -5.97
C LYS A 67 -4.45 -1.30 -5.14
N CYS A 68 -4.15 -0.94 -3.90
CA CYS A 68 -3.49 -1.85 -2.94
C CYS A 68 -4.50 -2.28 -1.87
N TYR A 69 -4.76 -3.58 -1.78
CA TYR A 69 -5.64 -4.17 -0.76
C TYR A 69 -4.77 -4.78 0.34
N VAL A 70 -4.52 -4.00 1.39
CA VAL A 70 -3.63 -4.36 2.50
C VAL A 70 -4.42 -5.00 3.62
N VAL A 71 -3.97 -6.15 4.12
CA VAL A 71 -4.62 -6.92 5.19
C VAL A 71 -3.59 -7.31 6.24
N LYS A 72 -3.82 -6.92 7.51
CA LYS A 72 -2.98 -7.28 8.66
C LYS A 72 -1.48 -7.05 8.42
N ALA A 73 -1.13 -5.81 8.11
CA ALA A 73 0.24 -5.43 7.76
C ALA A 73 0.53 -3.99 8.15
N ARG A 74 1.80 -3.61 8.18
CA ARG A 74 2.20 -2.21 8.15
C ARG A 74 2.54 -1.82 6.72
N VAL A 75 2.23 -0.58 6.35
CA VAL A 75 2.50 -0.03 5.02
C VAL A 75 2.83 1.47 5.12
N LYS A 76 3.65 1.96 4.19
CA LYS A 76 3.79 3.39 3.88
C LYS A 76 3.93 3.60 2.38
N PHE A 77 3.59 4.80 1.93
CA PHE A 77 3.70 5.21 0.54
C PHE A 77 4.51 6.50 0.44
N GLU A 78 5.68 6.43 -0.17
CA GLU A 78 6.52 7.58 -0.42
C GLU A 78 6.30 8.09 -1.84
N LYS A 79 6.06 9.40 -1.95
CA LYS A 79 6.00 10.06 -3.26
C LYS A 79 7.39 10.06 -3.88
N LYS A 80 7.50 9.78 -5.17
CA LYS A 80 8.75 10.01 -5.89
C LYS A 80 9.00 11.52 -5.90
N SER A 81 10.03 11.96 -5.16
CA SER A 81 10.55 13.33 -5.28
C SER A 81 10.93 13.56 -6.74
N SER A 82 10.33 14.58 -7.36
CA SER A 82 10.71 15.05 -8.70
C SER A 82 12.08 15.70 -8.70
#